data_AF-A0A1Y2F4I5-F1
#
_entry.id   AF-A0A1Y2F4I5-F1
#
_cell.length_a   1.000
_cell.length_b   1.000
_cell.length_c   1.000
_cell.angle_alpha   90.00
_cell.angle_beta   90.00
_cell.angle_gamma   90.00
#
_symmetry.space_group_name_H-M   'P 1'
#
loop_
_entity.id
_entity.type
_entity.pdbx_description
1 polymer ?
#
loop_
_entity_poly.entity_id
_entity_poly.type
_entity_poly.pdbx_seq_one_letter_code
_entity_poly.pdbx_strand_id
1 'polypeptide(L)'
;MNNEYLYEIGNPLIFAIKNDLFELFQILLESKNLQINEINLKEESPLLIAVKNKQLSYVRLILENETFMKCIGSNNDMEYILYDIIMNRNVDLFTLFQELLNKENFEYNIENIFKKIVICEEHRKSI
;
A
#
# COMPACT_ATOMS: atom_id res chain seq x y z
N MET A 1 -12.05 15.84 -21.51
CA MET A 1 -12.32 15.04 -20.31
C MET A 1 -11.12 14.14 -20.09
N ASN A 2 -10.43 14.27 -18.97
CA ASN A 2 -9.19 13.52 -18.70
C ASN A 2 -9.51 12.04 -18.49
N ASN A 3 -8.83 11.17 -19.24
CA ASN A 3 -8.96 9.71 -19.12
C ASN A 3 -8.67 9.19 -17.69
N GLU A 4 -7.96 9.96 -16.86
CA GLU A 4 -7.66 9.62 -15.46
C GLU A 4 -8.93 9.39 -14.63
N TYR A 5 -10.00 10.17 -14.86
CA TYR A 5 -11.28 10.00 -14.14
C TYR A 5 -12.03 8.73 -14.55
N LEU A 6 -11.98 8.34 -15.83
CA LEU A 6 -12.66 7.13 -16.32
C LEU A 6 -12.03 5.85 -15.78
N TYR A 7 -10.71 5.86 -15.57
CA TYR A 7 -9.99 4.72 -14.99
C TYR A 7 -10.07 4.68 -13.46
N GLU A 8 -10.16 5.82 -12.78
CA GLU A 8 -10.40 5.85 -11.32
C GLU A 8 -11.80 5.32 -10.96
N ILE A 9 -12.81 5.55 -11.80
CA ILE A 9 -14.12 4.89 -11.67
C ILE A 9 -13.97 3.36 -11.80
N GLY A 10 -12.99 2.88 -12.55
CA GLY A 10 -12.66 1.46 -12.68
C GLY A 10 -12.09 0.84 -11.40
N ASN A 11 -11.53 1.64 -10.48
CA ASN A 11 -10.99 1.16 -9.21
C ASN A 11 -11.66 1.88 -8.02
N PRO A 12 -12.81 1.36 -7.54
CA PRO A 12 -13.62 2.05 -6.55
C PRO A 12 -12.93 2.20 -5.19
N LEU A 13 -11.98 1.32 -4.85
CA LEU A 13 -11.18 1.44 -3.62
C LEU A 13 -10.22 2.61 -3.69
N ILE A 14 -9.50 2.76 -4.81
CA ILE A 14 -8.62 3.91 -5.05
C ILE A 14 -9.44 5.21 -5.07
N PHE A 15 -10.62 5.19 -5.71
CA PHE A 15 -11.53 6.34 -5.70
C PHE A 15 -11.91 6.75 -4.28
N ALA A 16 -12.30 5.80 -3.43
CA ALA A 16 -12.66 6.08 -2.04
C ALA A 16 -11.47 6.68 -1.25
N ILE A 17 -10.27 6.13 -1.40
CA ILE A 17 -9.05 6.64 -0.73
C ILE A 17 -8.74 8.08 -1.17
N LYS A 18 -8.71 8.35 -2.49
CA LYS A 18 -8.37 9.68 -3.04
C LYS A 18 -9.36 10.77 -2.63
N ASN A 19 -10.61 10.40 -2.39
CA ASN A 19 -11.67 11.32 -1.96
C ASN A 19 -11.95 11.27 -0.45
N ASP A 20 -11.12 10.54 0.31
CA ASP A 20 -11.25 10.38 1.76
C ASP A 20 -12.64 9.86 2.23
N LEU A 21 -13.25 8.97 1.44
CA LEU A 21 -14.55 8.35 1.72
C LEU A 21 -14.39 7.03 2.51
N PHE A 22 -14.11 7.12 3.82
CA PHE A 22 -13.69 5.96 4.61
C PHE A 22 -14.80 4.93 4.80
N GLU A 23 -16.02 5.39 5.05
CA GLU A 23 -17.18 4.51 5.19
C GLU A 23 -17.51 3.80 3.88
N LEU A 24 -17.37 4.50 2.73
CA LEU A 24 -17.53 3.88 1.42
C LEU A 24 -16.47 2.78 1.22
N PHE A 25 -15.22 3.06 1.59
CA PHE A 25 -14.14 2.09 1.51
C PHE A 25 -14.48 0.83 2.31
N GLN A 26 -14.95 0.96 3.56
CA GLN A 26 -15.38 -0.18 4.37
C GLN A 26 -16.49 -1.00 3.69
N ILE A 27 -17.51 -0.36 3.14
CA ILE A 27 -18.60 -1.02 2.41
C ILE A 27 -18.06 -1.78 1.18
N LEU A 28 -17.11 -1.19 0.46
CA LEU A 28 -16.50 -1.82 -0.70
C LEU A 28 -15.71 -3.08 -0.32
N LEU A 29 -15.04 -3.10 0.84
CA LEU A 29 -14.33 -4.28 1.35
C LEU A 29 -15.24 -5.49 1.59
N GLU A 30 -16.51 -5.26 1.89
CA GLU A 30 -17.49 -6.34 2.12
C GLU A 30 -18.00 -6.96 0.80
N SER A 31 -17.67 -6.35 -0.35
CA SER A 31 -18.11 -6.81 -1.66
C SER A 31 -17.31 -8.02 -2.15
N LYS A 32 -17.97 -9.18 -2.28
CA LYS A 32 -17.36 -10.46 -2.68
C LYS A 32 -16.72 -10.48 -4.06
N ASN A 33 -17.10 -9.57 -4.95
CA ASN A 33 -16.65 -9.56 -6.35
C ASN A 33 -15.58 -8.49 -6.62
N LEU A 34 -15.15 -7.77 -5.59
CA LEU A 34 -14.23 -6.67 -5.76
C LEU A 34 -12.78 -7.19 -5.80
N GLN A 35 -12.05 -6.81 -6.86
CA GLN A 35 -10.61 -7.03 -6.91
C GLN A 35 -9.91 -6.00 -6.03
N ILE A 36 -9.59 -6.44 -4.82
CA ILE A 36 -9.16 -5.55 -3.75
C ILE A 36 -7.76 -4.94 -3.95
N ASN A 37 -6.87 -5.62 -4.68
CA ASN A 37 -5.49 -5.20 -4.92
C ASN A 37 -5.27 -4.63 -6.33
N GLU A 38 -6.34 -4.33 -7.07
CA GLU A 38 -6.22 -3.80 -8.42
C GLU A 38 -5.40 -2.49 -8.40
N ILE A 39 -4.44 -2.38 -9.30
CA ILE A 39 -3.56 -1.21 -9.40
C ILE A 39 -4.11 -0.21 -10.42
N ASN A 40 -3.85 1.08 -10.21
CA ASN A 40 -4.21 2.10 -11.20
C ASN A 40 -3.22 2.13 -12.39
N LEU A 41 -3.44 3.06 -13.33
CA LEU A 41 -2.55 3.27 -14.49
C LEU A 41 -1.12 3.70 -14.14
N LYS A 42 -0.86 4.12 -12.90
CA LYS A 42 0.46 4.45 -12.36
C LYS A 42 1.08 3.26 -11.61
N GLU A 43 0.47 2.08 -11.75
CA GLU A 43 0.85 0.85 -11.07
C GLU A 43 0.76 0.97 -9.54
N GLU A 44 -0.11 1.85 -9.04
CA GLU A 44 -0.29 2.05 -7.59
C GLU A 44 -1.47 1.24 -7.07
N SER A 45 -1.22 0.41 -6.06
CA SER A 45 -2.28 -0.26 -5.30
C SER A 45 -3.00 0.70 -4.34
N PRO A 46 -4.20 0.32 -3.83
CA PRO A 46 -4.88 1.07 -2.79
C PRO A 46 -4.00 1.36 -1.58
N LEU A 47 -3.17 0.38 -1.15
CA LEU A 47 -2.25 0.57 -0.03
C LEU A 47 -1.21 1.64 -0.32
N LEU A 48 -0.55 1.61 -1.48
CA LEU A 48 0.46 2.59 -1.84
C LEU A 48 -0.12 4.01 -1.89
N ILE A 49 -1.34 4.18 -2.39
CA ILE A 49 -2.01 5.49 -2.43
C ILE A 49 -2.31 5.99 -1.02
N ALA A 50 -2.86 5.13 -0.15
CA ALA A 50 -3.14 5.49 1.25
C ALA A 50 -1.85 5.88 2.00
N VAL A 51 -0.74 5.18 1.74
CA VAL A 51 0.61 5.48 2.27
C VAL A 51 1.09 6.85 1.80
N LYS A 52 1.08 7.11 0.49
CA LYS A 52 1.53 8.38 -0.09
C LYS A 52 0.71 9.56 0.40
N ASN A 53 -0.59 9.35 0.61
CA ASN A 53 -1.51 10.33 1.16
C ASN A 53 -1.43 10.46 2.70
N LYS A 54 -0.64 9.61 3.37
CA LYS A 54 -0.49 9.55 4.84
C LYS A 54 -1.81 9.29 5.58
N GLN A 55 -2.74 8.60 4.94
CA GLN A 55 -4.07 8.28 5.47
C GLN A 55 -4.03 7.03 6.37
N LEU A 56 -3.53 7.19 7.60
CA LEU A 56 -3.27 6.08 8.54
C LEU A 56 -4.47 5.16 8.79
N SER A 57 -5.69 5.69 8.82
CA SER A 57 -6.91 4.89 9.03
C SER A 57 -7.13 3.86 7.92
N TYR A 58 -6.87 4.24 6.67
CA TYR A 58 -6.96 3.32 5.52
C TYR A 58 -5.82 2.33 5.54
N VAL A 59 -4.59 2.79 5.82
CA VAL A 59 -3.43 1.91 5.91
C VAL A 59 -3.68 0.82 6.95
N ARG A 60 -4.13 1.19 8.15
CA ARG A 60 -4.48 0.25 9.21
C ARG A 60 -5.51 -0.77 8.74
N LEU A 61 -6.63 -0.29 8.20
CA LEU A 61 -7.72 -1.16 7.75
C LEU A 61 -7.29 -2.11 6.63
N ILE A 62 -6.45 -1.66 5.70
CA ILE A 62 -5.91 -2.49 4.62
C ILE A 62 -4.96 -3.56 5.16
N LEU A 63 -4.06 -3.18 6.06
CA LEU A 63 -3.05 -4.09 6.63
C LEU A 63 -3.65 -5.11 7.61
N GLU A 64 -4.75 -4.75 8.30
CA GLU A 64 -5.52 -5.67 9.15
C GLU A 64 -6.42 -6.61 8.34
N ASN A 65 -6.60 -6.36 7.04
CA ASN A 65 -7.36 -7.23 6.15
C ASN A 65 -6.46 -8.32 5.55
N GLU A 66 -6.56 -9.54 6.05
CA GLU A 66 -5.77 -10.70 5.58
C GLU A 66 -5.84 -10.91 4.05
N THR A 67 -7.00 -10.63 3.44
CA THR A 67 -7.19 -10.83 2.00
C THR A 67 -6.35 -9.84 1.20
N PHE A 68 -6.30 -8.57 1.63
CA PHE A 68 -5.41 -7.56 1.05
C PHE A 68 -3.95 -7.96 1.21
N MET A 69 -3.57 -8.37 2.41
CA MET A 69 -2.18 -8.69 2.73
C MET A 69 -1.60 -9.82 1.88
N LYS A 70 -2.37 -10.88 1.61
CA LYS A 70 -1.95 -11.96 0.71
C LYS A 70 -1.69 -11.48 -0.71
N CYS A 71 -2.38 -10.44 -1.15
CA CYS A 71 -2.32 -9.91 -2.50
C CYS A 71 -1.24 -8.82 -2.67
N ILE A 72 -0.75 -8.22 -1.59
CA ILE A 72 0.28 -7.17 -1.63
C ILE A 72 1.67 -7.74 -2.01
N GLY A 73 1.91 -9.04 -1.76
CA GLY A 73 3.19 -9.70 -2.07
C GLY A 73 3.42 -10.07 -3.54
N SER A 74 2.42 -9.92 -4.43
CA SER A 74 2.57 -10.30 -5.84
C SER A 74 3.37 -9.31 -6.68
N ASN A 75 3.60 -8.10 -6.14
CA ASN A 75 4.19 -6.97 -6.85
C ASN A 75 5.33 -6.35 -6.00
N ASN A 76 6.18 -5.51 -6.60
CA ASN A 76 7.21 -4.76 -5.87
C ASN A 76 6.63 -3.66 -4.93
N ASP A 77 5.31 -3.60 -4.76
CA ASP A 77 4.57 -2.62 -3.95
C ASP A 77 5.12 -2.46 -2.53
N MET A 78 5.45 -3.57 -1.86
CA MET A 78 6.01 -3.54 -0.50
C MET A 78 7.34 -2.78 -0.44
N GLU A 79 8.18 -2.95 -1.44
CA GLU A 79 9.47 -2.27 -1.52
C GLU A 79 9.27 -0.76 -1.75
N TYR A 80 8.33 -0.39 -2.63
CA TYR A 80 7.96 1.02 -2.86
C TYR A 80 7.32 1.68 -1.64
N ILE A 81 6.43 0.99 -0.94
CA ILE A 81 5.79 1.48 0.28
C ILE A 81 6.85 1.78 1.34
N LEU A 82 7.77 0.85 1.59
CA LEU A 82 8.83 1.05 2.57
C LEU A 82 9.81 2.15 2.16
N TYR A 83 10.19 2.20 0.87
CA TYR A 83 11.00 3.30 0.35
C TYR A 83 10.32 4.66 0.61
N ASP A 84 9.03 4.81 0.28
CA ASP A 84 8.29 6.05 0.48
C ASP A 84 8.20 6.42 1.97
N ILE A 85 7.91 5.46 2.86
CA ILE A 85 7.87 5.67 4.31
C ILE A 85 9.21 6.20 4.84
N ILE A 86 10.32 5.58 4.42
CA ILE A 86 11.68 5.94 4.86
C ILE A 86 12.05 7.33 4.35
N MET A 87 11.85 7.59 3.05
CA MET A 87 12.21 8.85 2.41
C MET A 87 11.40 10.02 2.97
N ASN A 88 10.13 9.79 3.27
CA ASN A 88 9.25 10.79 3.89
C ASN A 88 9.40 10.88 5.42
N ARG A 89 10.28 10.07 6.03
CA ARG A 89 10.54 10.02 7.48
C ARG A 89 9.25 9.89 8.31
N ASN A 90 8.29 9.13 7.80
CA ASN A 90 6.99 8.98 8.44
C ASN A 90 7.07 7.92 9.56
N VAL A 91 7.48 8.35 10.75
CA VAL A 91 7.69 7.46 11.90
C VAL A 91 6.42 6.72 12.32
N ASP A 92 5.27 7.39 12.33
CA ASP A 92 4.00 6.77 12.72
C ASP A 92 3.61 5.64 11.76
N LEU A 93 3.74 5.90 10.46
CA LEU A 93 3.46 4.92 9.43
C LEU A 93 4.47 3.77 9.47
N PHE A 94 5.74 4.08 9.72
CA PHE A 94 6.77 3.07 9.92
C PHE A 94 6.43 2.13 11.07
N THR A 95 6.14 2.69 12.27
CA THR A 95 5.77 1.93 13.45
C THR A 95 4.52 1.09 13.22
N LEU A 96 3.48 1.64 12.59
CA LEU A 96 2.26 0.91 12.23
C LEU A 96 2.57 -0.29 11.33
N PHE A 97 3.39 -0.08 10.29
CA PHE A 97 3.78 -1.14 9.37
C PHE A 97 4.56 -2.25 10.09
N GLN A 98 5.47 -1.89 11.01
CA GLN A 98 6.20 -2.88 11.82
C GLN A 98 5.28 -3.69 12.73
N GLU A 99 4.37 -3.02 13.42
CA GLU A 99 3.47 -3.66 14.37
C GLU A 99 2.60 -4.72 13.69
N LEU A 100 2.01 -4.38 12.53
CA LEU A 100 1.07 -5.25 11.84
C LEU A 100 1.76 -6.41 11.12
N LEU A 101 2.92 -6.19 10.48
CA LEU A 101 3.66 -7.28 9.83
C LEU A 101 4.21 -8.32 10.82
N ASN A 102 4.63 -7.88 12.02
CA ASN A 102 5.15 -8.78 13.04
C ASN A 102 4.06 -9.66 13.67
N LYS A 103 2.79 -9.24 13.66
CA LYS A 103 1.67 -10.02 14.22
C LYS A 103 1.31 -11.24 13.38
N GLU A 104 1.46 -11.14 12.06
CA GLU A 104 0.86 -12.09 11.12
C GLU A 104 1.88 -13.13 10.58
N ASN A 105 3.14 -13.14 11.04
CA ASN A 105 4.20 -14.03 10.52
C ASN A 105 4.29 -14.01 8.98
N PHE A 106 4.06 -12.84 8.36
CA PHE A 106 4.22 -12.72 6.90
C PHE A 106 5.66 -13.03 6.49
N GLU A 107 5.82 -13.58 5.28
CA GLU A 107 7.13 -13.89 4.66
C GLU A 107 8.05 -12.64 4.56
N TYR A 108 7.44 -11.46 4.67
CA TYR A 108 8.05 -10.15 4.59
C TYR A 108 8.35 -9.57 5.98
N ASN A 109 9.39 -10.07 6.65
CA ASN A 109 9.95 -9.38 7.81
C ASN A 109 10.61 -8.07 7.37
N ILE A 110 10.29 -6.97 8.07
CA ILE A 110 10.86 -5.65 7.83
C ILE A 110 12.40 -5.66 7.76
N GLU A 111 13.08 -6.43 8.60
CA GLU A 111 14.54 -6.55 8.56
C GLU A 111 15.05 -7.09 7.21
N ASN A 112 14.36 -8.08 6.63
CA ASN A 112 14.71 -8.63 5.32
C ASN A 112 14.46 -7.62 4.20
N ILE A 113 13.37 -6.85 4.29
CA ILE A 113 13.04 -5.84 3.27
C ILE A 113 14.01 -4.66 3.34
N PHE A 114 14.39 -4.21 4.54
CA PHE A 114 15.42 -3.18 4.71
C PHE A 114 16.75 -3.59 4.10
N LYS A 115 17.19 -4.84 4.35
CA LYS A 115 18.42 -5.35 3.73
C LYS A 115 18.37 -5.23 2.22
N LYS A 116 17.25 -5.60 1.57
CA LYS A 116 17.07 -5.44 0.12
C LYS A 116 17.12 -3.98 -0.33
N ILE A 117 16.39 -3.08 0.35
CA ILE A 117 16.33 -1.65 0.00
C ILE A 117 17.73 -0.99 0.11
N VAL A 118 18.47 -1.27 1.19
CA VAL A 118 19.83 -0.74 1.38
C VAL A 118 20.79 -1.26 0.31
N ILE A 119 20.71 -2.54 -0.05
CA ILE A 119 21.52 -3.12 -1.13
C ILE A 119 21.23 -2.43 -2.48
N CYS A 120 19.96 -2.12 -2.78
CA CYS A 120 19.58 -1.40 -4.00
C CYS A 120 20.13 0.04 -4.05
N GLU A 121 20.19 0.74 -2.91
CA GLU A 121 20.78 2.09 -2.78
C GLU A 121 22.31 2.09 -3.01
N GLU A 122 23.03 1.07 -2.53
CA GLU A 122 24.49 0.95 -2.72
C GLU A 122 24.86 0.62 -4.17
N HIS A 123 24.07 -0.22 -4.85
CA HIS A 123 24.28 -0.49 -6.27
C HIS A 123 23.97 0.72 -7.17
N ARG A 124 23.02 1.59 -6.79
CA ARG A 124 22.72 2.83 -7.54
C ARG A 124 23.76 3.93 -7.40
N LYS A 125 24.57 3.91 -6.33
CA LYS A 125 25.67 4.88 -6.10
C LYS A 125 27.00 4.45 -6.73
N SER A 126 27.06 3.22 -7.26
CA SER A 126 28.28 2.58 -7.78
C SER A 126 28.34 2.54 -9.32
N ILE A 127 27.42 3.23 -10.01
CA ILE A 127 27.33 3.41 -11.47
C ILE A 127 27.30 4.92 -11.74
#